data_AF-A0A978VQ12-F1
#
_entry.id   AF-A0A978VQ12-F1
#
_cell.length_a   1.000
_cell.length_b   1.000
_cell.length_c   1.000
_cell.angle_alpha   90.00
_cell.angle_beta   90.00
_cell.angle_gamma   90.00
#
_symmetry.space_group_name_H-M   'P 1'
#
loop_
_entity.id
_entity.type
_entity.pdbx_description
1 polymer ?
#
loop_
_entity_poly.entity_id
_entity_poly.type
_entity_poly.pdbx_seq_one_letter_code
_entity_poly.pdbx_strand_id
1 'polypeptide(L)'
;MSLKIFYFVQSDLSVKRKIEKHREKVLHCDSLLHKNPFVRPVTSSIPKKFKKRHKKVLQAKDATDDGPKEPVKTTDMVDVWDDKGVDNGKIKKISKPSIIPAVEVDPPGCSFNPSSESHQDVLACAVAEEMQKVYKNELGPEPVPLTVPGEVIDEEDMCFIEAEDGSDDNMDSDNFGDNEDDAAEKRPLKMKRLTRVELNRRARRKEQLRKELETKKLEDVSRKIDSLPDILQEIAKEDEEKQKRHLRRIVAKQEKLKSHPPRLGKHKFEPAPMQVLLSEEITGSLRQIKGCCTLAKDRFKSLEKRGIIPPSAKKSRRK
;
A
#
# COMPACT_ATOMS: atom_id res chain seq x y z
N MET A 1 29.96 -15.43 56.79
CA MET A 1 29.68 -14.87 55.44
C MET A 1 28.59 -15.65 54.69
N SER A 2 27.56 -16.20 55.37
CA SER A 2 26.61 -17.14 54.72
C SER A 2 25.18 -16.61 54.56
N LEU A 3 24.88 -15.38 54.98
CA LEU A 3 23.53 -14.79 54.88
C LEU A 3 23.31 -13.93 53.63
N LYS A 4 24.37 -13.53 52.90
CA LYS A 4 24.25 -12.74 51.66
C LYS A 4 23.97 -13.58 50.40
N ILE A 5 24.21 -14.89 50.43
CA ILE A 5 24.01 -15.77 49.28
C ILE A 5 22.53 -16.20 49.16
N PHE A 6 21.81 -16.31 50.28
CA PHE A 6 20.41 -16.77 50.27
C PHE A 6 19.44 -15.71 49.71
N TYR A 7 19.70 -14.42 49.95
CA TYR A 7 18.86 -13.33 49.46
C TYR A 7 18.93 -13.15 47.93
N PHE A 8 20.08 -13.44 47.32
CA PHE A 8 20.27 -13.29 45.87
C PHE A 8 19.48 -14.34 45.05
N VAL A 9 19.37 -15.57 45.58
CA VAL A 9 18.63 -16.67 44.92
C VAL A 9 17.11 -16.45 44.95
N GLN A 10 16.59 -15.78 45.98
CA GLN A 10 15.15 -15.57 46.15
C GLN A 10 14.59 -14.45 45.24
N SER A 11 15.39 -13.42 44.96
CA SER A 11 15.06 -12.39 43.96
C SER A 11 14.96 -12.96 42.55
N ASP A 12 15.87 -13.88 42.18
CA ASP A 12 15.92 -14.48 40.84
C ASP A 12 14.71 -15.38 40.53
N LEU A 13 14.15 -16.05 41.53
CA LEU A 13 12.93 -16.85 41.36
C LEU A 13 11.70 -15.98 41.07
N SER A 14 11.63 -14.79 41.67
CA SER A 14 10.54 -13.85 41.42
C SER A 14 10.59 -13.25 40.01
N VAL A 15 11.81 -12.96 39.52
CA VAL A 15 12.06 -12.45 38.17
C VAL A 15 11.77 -13.54 37.14
N LYS A 16 12.21 -14.78 37.38
CA LYS A 16 11.88 -15.94 36.53
C LYS A 16 10.37 -16.17 36.42
N ARG A 17 9.64 -16.15 37.55
CA ARG A 17 8.16 -16.27 37.54
C ARG A 17 7.48 -15.14 36.79
N LYS A 18 7.99 -13.90 36.87
CA LYS A 18 7.46 -12.75 36.10
C LYS A 18 7.71 -12.92 34.60
N ILE A 19 8.90 -13.37 34.21
CA ILE A 19 9.26 -13.61 32.80
C ILE A 19 8.44 -14.78 32.22
N GLU A 20 8.28 -15.86 32.98
CA GLU A 20 7.51 -17.03 32.56
C GLU A 20 6.02 -16.70 32.41
N LYS A 21 5.45 -15.91 33.34
CA LYS A 21 4.07 -15.40 33.25
C LYS A 21 3.83 -14.45 32.07
N HIS A 22 4.88 -13.75 31.61
CA HIS A 22 4.82 -12.95 30.38
C HIS A 22 4.99 -13.80 29.11
N ARG A 23 5.66 -14.95 29.18
CA ARG A 23 5.79 -15.92 28.08
C ARG A 23 4.56 -16.81 27.91
N GLU A 24 3.85 -17.10 29.00
CA GLU A 24 2.57 -17.85 28.98
C GLU A 24 1.39 -17.01 28.45
N LYS A 25 1.50 -15.67 28.49
CA LYS A 25 0.52 -14.79 27.85
C LYS A 25 0.68 -14.88 26.35
N VAL A 26 -0.14 -15.71 25.73
CA VAL A 26 -0.33 -15.78 24.27
C VAL A 26 -0.60 -14.36 23.77
N LEU A 27 0.25 -13.86 22.87
CA LEU A 27 0.07 -12.55 22.25
C LEU A 27 -1.30 -12.52 21.56
N HIS A 28 -1.97 -11.37 21.57
CA HIS A 28 -3.33 -11.23 21.01
C HIS A 28 -3.41 -11.72 19.55
N CYS A 29 -2.33 -11.54 18.79
CA CYS A 29 -2.19 -12.02 17.41
C CYS A 29 -2.25 -13.56 17.32
N ASP A 30 -1.65 -14.26 18.27
CA ASP A 30 -1.60 -15.71 18.32
C ASP A 30 -2.93 -16.30 18.83
N SER A 31 -3.66 -15.58 19.70
CA SER A 31 -4.99 -16.03 20.16
C SER A 31 -6.03 -16.02 19.04
N LEU A 32 -5.92 -15.10 18.08
CA LEU A 32 -6.76 -15.04 16.88
C LEU A 32 -6.48 -16.20 15.91
N LEU A 33 -5.28 -16.78 15.95
CA LEU A 33 -4.89 -17.93 15.12
C LEU A 33 -5.19 -19.29 15.80
N HIS A 34 -5.47 -19.29 17.10
CA HIS A 34 -5.94 -20.50 17.78
C HIS A 34 -7.31 -20.89 17.23
N LYS A 35 -7.36 -22.03 16.54
CA LYS A 35 -8.60 -22.56 15.96
C LYS A 35 -9.59 -22.86 17.09
N ASN A 36 -10.77 -22.24 17.04
CA ASN A 36 -11.82 -22.50 18.00
C ASN A 36 -12.24 -23.99 17.91
N PRO A 37 -12.10 -24.78 18.98
CA PRO A 37 -12.35 -26.23 18.94
C PRO A 37 -13.82 -26.58 18.65
N PHE A 38 -14.74 -25.62 18.82
CA PHE A 38 -16.16 -25.80 18.53
C PHE A 38 -16.55 -25.46 17.08
N VAL A 39 -15.63 -24.90 16.29
CA VAL A 39 -15.87 -24.56 14.88
C VAL A 39 -15.26 -25.63 14.00
N ARG A 40 -16.10 -26.44 13.34
CA ARG A 40 -15.65 -27.41 12.34
C ARG A 40 -15.01 -26.66 11.16
N PRO A 41 -13.78 -27.00 10.74
CA PRO A 41 -13.16 -26.35 9.60
C PRO A 41 -13.97 -26.66 8.34
N VAL A 42 -14.41 -25.61 7.65
CA VAL A 42 -15.08 -25.73 6.35
C VAL A 42 -14.07 -26.27 5.35
N THR A 43 -14.35 -27.45 4.78
CA THR A 43 -13.51 -28.03 3.73
C THR A 43 -13.57 -27.09 2.52
N SER A 44 -12.46 -26.39 2.23
CA SER A 44 -12.37 -25.58 1.02
C SER A 44 -12.52 -26.50 -0.19
N SER A 45 -13.55 -26.26 -0.99
CA SER A 45 -13.87 -27.00 -2.19
C SER A 45 -12.89 -26.64 -3.31
N ILE A 46 -11.65 -27.13 -3.20
CA ILE A 46 -10.72 -27.16 -4.33
C ILE A 46 -10.70 -28.60 -4.82
N PRO A 47 -11.36 -28.93 -5.94
CA PRO A 47 -11.35 -30.29 -6.46
C PRO A 47 -9.93 -30.67 -6.85
N LYS A 48 -9.38 -31.69 -6.18
CA LYS A 48 -8.18 -32.41 -6.63
C LYS A 48 -8.43 -32.91 -8.05
N LYS A 49 -7.70 -32.36 -9.03
CA LYS A 49 -7.80 -32.75 -10.45
C LYS A 49 -7.48 -34.25 -10.60
N PHE A 50 -8.49 -35.05 -10.89
CA PHE A 50 -8.32 -36.43 -11.35
C PHE A 50 -7.64 -36.43 -12.73
N LYS A 51 -6.48 -37.09 -12.84
CA LYS A 51 -5.83 -37.37 -14.12
C LYS A 51 -6.59 -38.51 -14.82
N LYS A 52 -7.50 -38.19 -15.74
CA LYS A 52 -8.05 -39.17 -16.69
C LYS A 52 -6.96 -39.56 -17.69
N ARG A 53 -6.51 -40.82 -17.68
CA ARG A 53 -5.76 -41.44 -18.78
C ARG A 53 -6.77 -41.97 -19.79
N HIS A 54 -6.77 -41.40 -21.01
CA HIS A 54 -7.52 -41.95 -22.12
C HIS A 54 -6.71 -43.09 -22.77
N LYS A 55 -7.29 -44.28 -22.74
CA LYS A 55 -6.87 -45.48 -23.50
C LYS A 55 -7.29 -45.25 -24.95
N LYS A 56 -6.33 -45.09 -25.88
CA LYS A 56 -6.63 -45.10 -27.32
C LYS A 56 -6.69 -46.54 -27.81
N VAL A 57 -7.80 -46.86 -28.45
CA VAL A 57 -8.07 -48.11 -29.17
C VAL A 57 -7.29 -48.08 -30.49
N LEU A 58 -6.55 -49.15 -30.76
CA LEU A 58 -5.91 -49.41 -32.05
C LEU A 58 -6.95 -50.02 -32.99
N GLN A 59 -7.12 -49.45 -34.18
CA GLN A 59 -7.64 -50.18 -35.34
C GLN A 59 -6.56 -50.21 -36.41
N ALA A 60 -6.31 -51.42 -36.91
CA ALA A 60 -5.40 -51.74 -37.99
C ALA A 60 -6.03 -51.44 -39.36
N LYS A 61 -5.20 -51.03 -40.32
CA LYS A 61 -5.33 -51.41 -41.74
C LYS A 61 -3.93 -51.55 -42.35
N ASP A 62 -3.77 -52.66 -43.06
CA ASP A 62 -2.56 -53.21 -43.67
C ASP A 62 -2.14 -52.53 -44.99
N ALA A 63 -0.82 -52.63 -45.25
CA ALA A 63 -0.05 -52.97 -46.47
C ALA A 63 -0.55 -52.55 -47.88
N THR A 64 0.23 -52.21 -48.90
CA THR A 64 1.65 -52.41 -49.34
C THR A 64 1.88 -51.36 -50.46
N ASP A 65 3.07 -50.81 -50.78
CA ASP A 65 4.11 -51.42 -51.63
C ASP A 65 5.24 -50.39 -51.97
N ASP A 66 6.41 -50.94 -52.30
CA ASP A 66 7.74 -50.46 -52.77
C ASP A 66 7.91 -49.05 -53.40
N GLY A 67 9.06 -48.35 -53.39
CA GLY A 67 10.47 -48.67 -53.18
C GLY A 67 11.34 -47.39 -53.29
N PRO A 68 12.69 -47.48 -53.30
CA PRO A 68 13.58 -46.52 -52.62
C PRO A 68 14.21 -45.44 -53.52
N LYS A 69 14.61 -44.32 -52.91
CA LYS A 69 15.70 -43.41 -53.35
C LYS A 69 15.97 -42.35 -52.26
N GLU A 70 17.03 -42.52 -51.47
CA GLU A 70 17.76 -41.33 -50.98
C GLU A 70 18.51 -40.72 -52.17
N PRO A 71 18.66 -39.39 -52.23
CA PRO A 71 19.89 -38.86 -51.64
C PRO A 71 19.71 -37.51 -50.94
N VAL A 72 20.64 -37.30 -50.00
CA VAL A 72 21.05 -36.03 -49.40
C VAL A 72 20.19 -35.56 -48.21
N LYS A 73 20.63 -36.02 -47.03
CA LYS A 73 20.45 -35.33 -45.75
C LYS A 73 21.05 -33.92 -45.84
N THR A 74 20.30 -32.96 -46.36
CA THR A 74 20.50 -31.58 -45.95
C THR A 74 19.94 -31.50 -44.54
N THR A 75 20.86 -31.40 -43.58
CA THR A 75 20.63 -31.01 -42.19
C THR A 75 19.30 -30.29 -42.03
N ASP A 76 18.37 -30.87 -41.27
CA ASP A 76 17.10 -30.26 -40.92
C ASP A 76 17.35 -28.84 -40.38
N MET A 77 17.28 -27.85 -41.27
CA MET A 77 17.25 -26.45 -40.87
C MET A 77 15.85 -26.24 -40.34
N VAL A 78 15.67 -26.54 -39.05
CA VAL A 78 14.47 -26.19 -38.31
C VAL A 78 14.36 -24.68 -38.41
N ASP A 79 13.40 -24.19 -39.18
CA ASP A 79 13.14 -22.76 -39.26
C ASP A 79 12.62 -22.31 -37.90
N VAL A 80 13.51 -21.68 -37.15
CA VAL A 80 13.29 -21.16 -35.79
C VAL A 80 12.22 -20.06 -35.79
N TRP A 81 11.87 -19.51 -36.96
CA TRP A 81 10.95 -18.39 -37.12
C TRP A 81 9.63 -18.76 -37.79
N ASP A 82 9.45 -20.01 -38.21
CA ASP A 82 8.21 -20.46 -38.84
C ASP A 82 7.14 -20.74 -37.77
N ASP A 83 6.20 -19.80 -37.62
CA ASP A 83 5.08 -19.87 -36.67
C ASP A 83 4.03 -20.94 -37.05
N LYS A 84 4.31 -21.77 -38.07
CA LYS A 84 3.39 -22.76 -38.65
C LYS A 84 3.67 -24.22 -38.28
N GLY A 85 4.62 -24.48 -37.38
CA GLY A 85 4.99 -25.83 -36.94
C GLY A 85 4.74 -26.16 -35.47
N VAL A 86 3.94 -25.38 -34.73
CA VAL A 86 3.82 -25.52 -33.27
C VAL A 86 2.80 -26.58 -32.84
N ASP A 87 2.94 -27.80 -33.36
CA ASP A 87 2.24 -28.97 -32.81
C ASP A 87 3.04 -29.54 -31.61
N ASN A 88 2.46 -29.38 -30.41
CA ASN A 88 2.67 -30.19 -29.20
C ASN A 88 3.88 -29.93 -28.28
N GLY A 89 4.71 -28.91 -28.51
CA GLY A 89 5.67 -28.42 -27.52
C GLY A 89 5.08 -27.28 -26.69
N LYS A 90 4.82 -27.47 -25.38
CA LYS A 90 4.39 -26.37 -24.49
C LYS A 90 5.52 -25.35 -24.29
N ILE A 91 5.77 -24.48 -25.26
CA ILE A 91 6.62 -23.30 -25.08
C ILE A 91 5.88 -22.40 -24.09
N LYS A 92 6.34 -22.40 -22.83
CA LYS A 92 5.80 -21.52 -21.79
C LYS A 92 6.13 -20.09 -22.21
N LYS A 93 5.12 -19.36 -22.72
CA LYS A 93 5.24 -17.93 -22.99
C LYS A 93 5.68 -17.25 -21.68
N ILE A 94 6.92 -16.74 -21.66
CA ILE A 94 7.48 -16.04 -20.50
C ILE A 94 6.65 -14.78 -20.32
N SER A 95 5.97 -14.64 -19.18
CA SER A 95 5.22 -13.42 -18.86
C SER A 95 6.19 -12.25 -18.79
N LYS A 96 5.89 -11.17 -19.51
CA LYS A 96 6.71 -9.96 -19.49
C LYS A 96 6.77 -9.42 -18.05
N PRO A 97 7.97 -9.10 -17.51
CA PRO A 97 8.12 -8.65 -16.13
C PRO A 97 7.56 -7.24 -15.89
N SER A 98 7.44 -6.42 -16.94
CA SER A 98 6.99 -5.03 -16.87
C SER A 98 5.93 -4.71 -17.92
N ILE A 99 5.06 -3.74 -17.64
CA ILE A 99 4.06 -3.19 -18.58
C ILE A 99 4.75 -2.36 -19.67
N ILE A 100 5.82 -1.66 -19.30
CA ILE A 100 6.61 -0.79 -20.18
C ILE A 100 7.44 -1.65 -21.14
N PRO A 101 7.51 -1.29 -22.45
CA PRO A 101 8.30 -2.01 -23.43
C PRO A 101 9.80 -1.98 -23.09
N ALA A 102 10.53 -3.01 -23.52
CA ALA A 102 11.97 -3.12 -23.25
C ALA A 102 12.80 -2.07 -23.98
N VAL A 103 12.36 -1.67 -25.17
CA VAL A 103 12.98 -0.64 -26.00
C VAL A 103 11.88 0.35 -26.35
N GLU A 104 12.10 1.60 -25.97
CA GLU A 104 11.23 2.71 -26.35
C GLU A 104 11.70 3.23 -27.70
N VAL A 105 10.73 3.55 -28.56
CA VAL A 105 11.01 4.10 -29.88
C VAL A 105 10.93 5.61 -29.75
N ASP A 106 12.02 6.28 -30.10
CA ASP A 106 12.09 7.74 -30.08
C ASP A 106 11.20 8.34 -31.18
N PRO A 107 10.70 9.58 -31.00
CA PRO A 107 9.91 10.26 -32.01
C PRO A 107 10.71 10.51 -33.29
N PRO A 108 10.05 10.65 -34.45
CA PRO A 108 10.73 10.83 -35.75
C PRO A 108 11.61 12.08 -35.81
N GLY A 109 11.32 13.11 -35.01
CA GLY A 109 12.12 14.33 -34.88
C GLY A 109 13.51 14.12 -34.29
N CYS A 110 13.77 12.97 -33.64
CA CYS A 110 15.10 12.57 -33.16
C CYS A 110 15.94 11.84 -34.23
N SER A 111 15.40 11.64 -35.44
CA SER A 111 16.16 11.02 -36.52
C SER A 111 17.32 11.90 -36.98
N PHE A 112 18.24 11.33 -37.75
CA PHE A 112 19.40 12.05 -38.28
C PHE A 112 19.01 13.22 -39.21
N ASN A 113 17.96 13.03 -40.01
CA ASN A 113 17.46 14.02 -40.96
C ASN A 113 15.93 14.13 -40.85
N PRO A 114 15.42 14.75 -39.77
CA PRO A 114 14.00 14.86 -39.50
C PRO A 114 13.33 15.89 -40.42
N SER A 115 12.00 15.81 -40.57
CA SER A 115 11.25 16.93 -41.14
C SER A 115 11.28 18.12 -40.18
N SER A 116 11.25 19.34 -40.71
CA SER A 116 11.33 20.56 -39.89
C SER A 116 10.25 20.63 -38.81
N GLU A 117 9.02 20.22 -39.13
CA GLU A 117 7.90 20.18 -38.18
C GLU A 117 8.17 19.18 -37.05
N SER A 118 8.52 17.93 -37.40
CA SER A 118 8.80 16.90 -36.39
C SER A 118 9.99 17.25 -35.51
N HIS A 119 10.99 17.94 -36.06
CA HIS A 119 12.15 18.41 -35.32
C HIS A 119 11.78 19.50 -34.31
N GLN A 120 10.97 20.48 -34.74
CA GLN A 120 10.49 21.57 -33.88
C GLN A 120 9.63 21.05 -32.73
N ASP A 121 8.75 20.08 -32.99
CA ASP A 121 7.91 19.47 -31.95
C ASP A 121 8.75 18.83 -30.83
N VAL A 122 9.77 18.07 -31.23
CA VAL A 122 10.68 17.37 -30.31
C VAL A 122 11.58 18.37 -29.58
N LEU A 123 12.11 19.39 -30.27
CA LEU A 123 12.85 20.48 -29.62
C LEU A 123 11.98 21.23 -28.61
N ALA A 124 10.74 21.54 -28.94
CA ALA A 124 9.81 22.21 -28.04
C ALA A 124 9.58 21.39 -26.76
N CYS A 125 9.46 20.06 -26.89
CA CYS A 125 9.35 19.16 -25.73
C CYS A 125 10.62 19.20 -24.87
N ALA A 126 11.81 19.13 -25.47
CA ALA A 126 13.08 19.20 -24.75
C ALA A 126 13.26 20.55 -24.02
N VAL A 127 12.94 21.66 -24.69
CA VAL A 127 12.97 23.01 -24.10
C VAL A 127 12.01 23.10 -22.92
N ALA A 128 10.79 22.58 -23.05
CA ALA A 128 9.81 22.57 -21.97
C ALA A 128 10.31 21.81 -20.73
N GLU A 129 10.98 20.66 -20.92
CA GLU A 129 11.57 19.91 -19.80
C GLU A 129 12.68 20.68 -19.07
N GLU A 130 13.55 21.37 -19.80
CA GLU A 130 14.61 22.20 -19.20
C GLU A 130 14.02 23.43 -18.51
N MET A 131 13.06 24.12 -19.13
CA MET A 131 12.36 25.25 -18.50
C MET A 131 11.64 24.82 -17.22
N GLN A 132 11.04 23.63 -17.17
CA GLN A 132 10.47 23.11 -15.94
C GLN A 132 11.50 22.90 -14.82
N LYS A 133 12.75 22.55 -15.15
CA LYS A 133 13.84 22.46 -14.15
C LYS A 133 14.22 23.84 -13.66
N VAL A 134 14.32 24.81 -14.56
CA VAL A 134 14.60 26.22 -14.22
C VAL A 134 13.52 26.76 -13.28
N TYR A 135 12.24 26.64 -13.64
CA TYR A 135 11.13 27.09 -12.80
C TYR A 135 11.07 26.39 -11.45
N LYS A 136 11.40 25.10 -11.37
CA LYS A 136 11.46 24.39 -10.08
C LYS A 136 12.57 24.92 -9.18
N ASN A 137 13.67 25.40 -9.75
CA ASN A 137 14.77 25.98 -8.99
C ASN A 137 14.45 27.42 -8.55
N GLU A 138 13.78 28.19 -9.40
CA GLU A 138 13.45 29.60 -9.14
C GLU A 138 12.24 29.79 -8.22
N LEU A 139 11.16 29.03 -8.46
CA LEU A 139 9.94 29.06 -7.65
C LEU A 139 9.98 28.06 -6.49
N GLY A 140 11.00 27.20 -6.46
CA GLY A 140 11.17 26.22 -5.40
C GLY A 140 11.40 26.90 -4.05
N PRO A 141 10.94 26.30 -2.95
CA PRO A 141 11.34 26.80 -1.63
C PRO A 141 12.86 26.74 -1.53
N GLU A 142 13.47 27.84 -1.08
CA GLU A 142 14.90 27.86 -0.79
C GLU A 142 15.22 26.72 0.20
N PRO A 143 16.27 25.92 -0.05
CA PRO A 143 16.62 24.86 0.88
C PRO A 143 16.88 25.46 2.25
N VAL A 144 16.24 24.88 3.28
CA VAL A 144 16.44 25.31 4.67
C VAL A 144 17.94 25.30 4.94
N PRO A 145 18.54 26.44 5.33
CA PRO A 145 19.96 26.50 5.61
C PRO A 145 20.30 25.48 6.69
N LEU A 146 21.35 24.69 6.47
CA LEU A 146 21.79 23.64 7.40
C LEU A 146 22.17 24.19 8.77
N THR A 147 22.57 25.46 8.81
CA THR A 147 22.88 26.19 10.02
C THR A 147 22.17 27.53 9.93
N VAL A 148 21.05 27.66 10.64
CA VAL A 148 20.52 28.98 10.99
C VAL A 148 21.47 29.51 12.08
N PRO A 149 22.07 30.70 11.94
CA PRO A 149 22.75 31.33 13.07
C PRO A 149 21.67 31.69 14.10
N GLY A 150 21.35 30.72 14.96
CA GLY A 150 20.44 30.91 16.07
C GLY A 150 21.13 31.76 17.14
N GLU A 151 20.43 32.79 17.59
CA GLU A 151 20.64 33.37 18.90
C GLU A 151 20.58 32.26 19.96
N VAL A 152 21.46 32.29 20.94
CA VAL A 152 21.53 31.27 22.00
C VAL A 152 20.19 31.31 22.72
N ILE A 153 19.37 30.27 22.55
CA ILE A 153 18.10 30.15 23.27
C ILE A 153 18.47 29.86 24.73
N ASP A 154 18.11 30.78 25.62
CA ASP A 154 18.31 30.62 27.06
C ASP A 154 17.53 29.40 27.57
N GLU A 155 18.04 28.76 28.64
CA GLU A 155 17.57 27.46 29.10
C GLU A 155 16.08 27.46 29.52
N GLU A 156 15.53 28.63 29.86
CA GLU A 156 14.12 28.82 30.19
C GLU A 156 13.17 28.69 28.98
N ASP A 157 13.61 29.06 27.77
CA ASP A 157 12.76 29.03 26.57
C ASP A 157 12.67 27.63 25.93
N MET A 158 13.65 26.75 26.20
CA MET A 158 13.57 25.34 25.80
C MET A 158 12.43 24.60 26.52
N CYS A 159 12.11 25.01 27.75
CA CYS A 159 11.04 24.40 28.55
C CYS A 159 9.65 24.67 27.97
N PHE A 160 9.45 25.76 27.23
CA PHE A 160 8.17 26.06 26.60
C PHE A 160 7.91 25.21 25.34
N ILE A 161 8.97 24.79 24.64
CA ILE A 161 8.85 23.99 23.41
C ILE A 161 8.58 22.52 23.73
N GLU A 162 9.16 21.98 24.80
CA GLU A 162 8.91 20.59 25.24
C GLU A 162 7.49 20.38 25.80
N ALA A 163 6.84 21.44 26.29
CA ALA A 163 5.48 21.35 26.82
C ALA A 163 4.40 21.18 25.72
N GLU A 164 4.69 21.55 24.47
CA GLU A 164 3.71 21.51 23.37
C GLU A 164 3.75 20.19 22.55
N ASP A 165 4.88 19.46 22.53
CA ASP A 165 4.99 18.13 21.87
C ASP A 165 4.50 16.97 22.77
N GLY A 166 4.05 17.30 23.97
CA GLY A 166 3.75 16.34 25.04
C GLY A 166 2.32 16.37 25.55
N SER A 167 1.29 16.79 24.80
CA SER A 167 -0.10 16.67 25.27
C SER A 167 -1.16 16.89 24.19
N ASP A 168 -1.61 15.83 23.50
CA ASP A 168 -3.02 15.75 23.06
C ASP A 168 -3.46 14.30 22.76
N ASP A 169 -3.62 13.49 23.82
CA ASP A 169 -4.62 12.42 23.84
C ASP A 169 -4.87 11.99 25.29
N ASN A 170 -5.66 12.77 26.04
CA ASN A 170 -6.49 12.38 27.18
C ASN A 170 -7.09 13.64 27.84
N MET A 171 -7.99 14.30 27.13
CA MET A 171 -8.97 15.20 27.74
C MET A 171 -10.28 14.41 27.92
N ASP A 172 -10.35 13.61 28.99
CA ASP A 172 -11.63 13.16 29.53
C ASP A 172 -12.13 14.24 30.49
N SER A 173 -13.03 15.05 29.98
CA SER A 173 -13.72 16.11 30.73
C SER A 173 -14.84 15.49 31.56
N ASP A 174 -14.84 15.86 32.84
CA ASP A 174 -15.99 15.89 33.75
C ASP A 174 -16.41 14.59 34.45
N ASN A 175 -15.77 14.36 35.60
CA ASN A 175 -16.51 14.18 36.86
C ASN A 175 -15.68 14.61 38.08
N PHE A 176 -15.44 15.91 38.22
CA PHE A 176 -15.06 16.50 39.51
C PHE A 176 -16.31 16.76 40.35
N GLY A 177 -16.37 16.09 41.49
CA GLY A 177 -17.39 16.29 42.50
C GLY A 177 -17.10 15.51 43.78
N ASP A 178 -15.83 15.42 44.17
CA ASP A 178 -15.44 14.97 45.51
C ASP A 178 -14.44 15.97 46.09
N ASN A 179 -14.98 16.92 46.86
CA ASN A 179 -14.23 17.63 47.88
C ASN A 179 -14.95 17.31 49.18
N GLU A 180 -14.26 16.53 50.01
CA GLU A 180 -14.52 16.41 51.43
C GLU A 180 -14.36 17.78 52.11
N ASP A 181 -15.10 17.92 53.21
CA ASP A 181 -14.97 18.92 54.28
C ASP A 181 -15.42 20.36 54.02
N ASP A 182 -16.75 20.53 54.09
CA ASP A 182 -17.30 21.54 54.98
C ASP A 182 -17.97 20.85 56.18
N ALA A 183 -17.27 20.92 57.30
CA ALA A 183 -17.74 20.58 58.64
C ALA A 183 -18.90 21.49 59.04
N ALA A 184 -20.09 21.21 58.52
CA ALA A 184 -21.34 21.67 59.10
C ALA A 184 -22.04 20.46 59.70
N GLU A 185 -22.19 20.46 61.03
CA GLU A 185 -23.00 19.51 61.79
C GLU A 185 -24.38 19.27 61.14
N LYS A 186 -24.49 18.31 60.21
CA LYS A 186 -25.77 17.83 59.74
C LYS A 186 -26.30 16.88 60.79
N ARG A 187 -26.90 17.46 61.84
CA ARG A 187 -27.80 16.76 62.75
C ARG A 187 -28.67 15.82 61.92
N PRO A 188 -28.81 14.52 62.25
CA PRO A 188 -29.70 13.64 61.51
C PRO A 188 -31.10 14.27 61.58
N LEU A 189 -31.54 14.86 60.46
CA LEU A 189 -32.89 15.36 60.35
C LEU A 189 -33.77 14.14 60.59
N LYS A 190 -34.54 14.16 61.67
CA LYS A 190 -35.50 13.11 62.01
C LYS A 190 -36.42 12.97 60.79
N MET A 191 -36.12 12.00 59.93
CA MET A 191 -36.93 11.70 58.77
C MET A 191 -38.31 11.30 59.30
N LYS A 192 -39.30 12.15 59.02
CA LYS A 192 -40.69 11.89 59.40
C LYS A 192 -41.05 10.53 58.84
N ARG A 193 -41.50 9.61 59.70
CA ARG A 193 -41.93 8.27 59.27
C ARG A 193 -43.06 8.47 58.26
N LEU A 194 -42.76 8.15 56.99
CA LEU A 194 -43.73 8.20 55.91
C LEU A 194 -44.91 7.29 56.27
N THR A 195 -46.10 7.83 56.13
CA THR A 195 -47.33 7.07 56.39
C THR A 195 -47.49 5.97 55.34
N ARG A 196 -48.19 4.88 55.69
CA ARG A 196 -48.45 3.76 54.77
C ARG A 196 -49.12 4.20 53.46
N VAL A 197 -49.89 5.29 53.51
CA VAL A 197 -50.57 5.90 52.35
C VAL A 197 -49.56 6.59 51.40
N GLU A 198 -48.58 7.31 51.93
CA GLU A 198 -47.54 7.97 51.14
C GLU A 198 -46.62 6.95 50.44
N LEU A 199 -46.31 5.83 51.10
CA LEU A 199 -45.55 4.72 50.51
C LEU A 199 -46.32 4.07 49.33
N ASN A 200 -47.62 3.81 49.49
CA ASN A 200 -48.45 3.27 48.40
C ASN A 200 -48.62 4.28 47.25
N ARG A 201 -48.75 5.58 47.54
CA ARG A 201 -48.79 6.63 46.52
C ARG A 201 -47.47 6.70 45.73
N ARG A 202 -46.33 6.56 46.41
CA ARG A 202 -45.01 6.51 45.78
C ARG A 202 -44.81 5.25 44.93
N ALA A 203 -45.29 4.09 45.40
CA ALA A 203 -45.24 2.84 44.66
C ALA A 203 -46.04 2.93 43.34
N ARG A 204 -47.28 3.45 43.39
CA ARG A 204 -48.12 3.66 42.19
C ARG A 204 -47.47 4.62 41.18
N ARG A 205 -46.89 5.72 41.65
CA ARG A 205 -46.18 6.69 40.79
C ARG A 205 -44.93 6.07 40.15
N LYS A 206 -44.19 5.24 40.90
CA LYS A 206 -43.03 4.51 40.38
C LYS A 206 -43.43 3.50 39.29
N GLU A 207 -44.56 2.83 39.45
CA GLU A 207 -45.10 1.91 38.43
C GLU A 207 -45.58 2.65 37.18
N GLN A 208 -46.24 3.80 37.32
CA GLN A 208 -46.62 4.66 36.18
C GLN A 208 -45.39 5.14 35.41
N LEU A 209 -44.38 5.65 36.12
CA LEU A 209 -43.12 6.06 35.51
C LEU A 209 -42.42 4.89 34.80
N ARG A 210 -42.45 3.68 35.36
CA ARG A 210 -41.88 2.50 34.69
C ARG A 210 -42.60 2.18 33.38
N LYS A 211 -43.94 2.19 33.38
CA LYS A 211 -44.74 1.96 32.18
C LYS A 211 -44.48 3.02 31.12
N GLU A 212 -44.43 4.30 31.51
CA GLU A 212 -44.11 5.41 30.60
C GLU A 212 -42.70 5.29 30.02
N LEU A 213 -41.73 4.82 30.81
CA LEU A 213 -40.38 4.55 30.31
C LEU A 213 -40.36 3.35 29.36
N GLU A 214 -41.15 2.33 29.61
CA GLU A 214 -41.28 1.17 28.72
C GLU A 214 -41.93 1.54 27.39
N THR A 215 -43.02 2.34 27.40
CA THR A 215 -43.64 2.80 26.15
C THR A 215 -42.70 3.69 25.36
N LYS A 216 -41.99 4.62 26.00
CA LYS A 216 -40.95 5.44 25.35
C LYS A 216 -39.86 4.59 24.70
N LYS A 217 -39.38 3.56 25.40
CA LYS A 217 -38.39 2.62 24.83
C LYS A 217 -38.94 1.87 23.62
N LEU A 218 -40.20 1.44 23.65
CA LEU A 218 -40.84 0.76 22.51
C LEU A 218 -41.01 1.72 21.32
N GLU A 219 -41.41 2.97 21.57
CA GLU A 219 -41.49 4.01 20.55
C GLU A 219 -40.11 4.35 19.96
N ASP A 220 -39.06 4.39 20.78
CA ASP A 220 -37.69 4.60 20.30
C ASP A 220 -37.21 3.43 19.43
N VAL A 221 -37.59 2.20 19.77
CA VAL A 221 -37.28 1.01 18.96
C VAL A 221 -38.06 1.03 17.64
N SER A 222 -39.36 1.37 17.66
CA SER A 222 -40.14 1.46 16.42
C SER A 222 -39.60 2.55 15.50
N ARG A 223 -39.26 3.74 16.02
CA ARG A 223 -38.62 4.82 15.24
C ARG A 223 -37.31 4.37 14.58
N LYS A 224 -36.49 3.59 15.28
CA LYS A 224 -35.25 3.02 14.72
C LYS A 224 -35.52 2.01 13.62
N ILE A 225 -36.55 1.16 13.79
CA ILE A 225 -36.97 0.19 12.79
C ILE A 225 -37.48 0.91 11.53
N ASP A 226 -38.29 1.95 11.71
CA ASP A 226 -38.87 2.74 10.63
C ASP A 226 -37.78 3.51 9.85
N SER A 227 -36.67 3.89 10.49
CA SER A 227 -35.51 4.52 9.83
C SER A 227 -34.54 3.58 9.13
N LEU A 228 -34.67 2.26 9.31
CA LEU A 228 -33.79 1.27 8.66
C LEU A 228 -33.71 1.39 7.12
N PRO A 229 -34.79 1.58 6.35
CA PRO A 229 -34.69 1.72 4.90
C PRO A 229 -33.85 2.92 4.47
N ASP A 230 -33.95 4.05 5.18
CA ASP A 230 -33.16 5.25 4.89
C ASP A 230 -31.67 5.00 5.16
N ILE A 231 -31.36 4.35 6.29
CA ILE A 231 -30.00 3.93 6.65
C ILE A 231 -29.43 2.96 5.59
N LEU A 232 -30.24 2.01 5.11
CA LEU A 232 -29.80 1.08 4.06
C LEU A 232 -29.51 1.79 2.73
N GLN A 233 -30.34 2.78 2.37
CA GLN A 233 -30.08 3.60 1.18
C GLN A 233 -28.82 4.45 1.34
N GLU A 234 -28.57 4.99 2.53
CA GLU A 234 -27.35 5.74 2.84
C GLU A 234 -26.10 4.86 2.73
N ILE A 235 -26.12 3.66 3.34
CA ILE A 235 -25.03 2.69 3.25
C ILE A 235 -24.77 2.30 1.79
N ALA A 236 -25.82 2.05 0.99
CA ALA A 236 -25.67 1.70 -0.41
C ALA A 236 -24.99 2.83 -1.23
N LYS A 237 -25.39 4.08 -0.99
CA LYS A 237 -24.74 5.25 -1.61
C LYS A 237 -23.28 5.38 -1.18
N GLU A 238 -22.99 5.21 0.10
CA GLU A 238 -21.62 5.27 0.63
C GLU A 238 -20.73 4.15 0.03
N ASP A 239 -21.26 2.94 -0.12
CA ASP A 239 -20.56 1.81 -0.74
C ASP A 239 -20.28 2.07 -2.23
N GLU A 240 -21.24 2.62 -2.97
CA GLU A 240 -21.01 3.05 -4.36
C GLU A 240 -19.90 4.11 -4.47
N GLU A 241 -19.89 5.09 -3.57
CA GLU A 241 -18.85 6.12 -3.53
C GLU A 241 -17.48 5.55 -3.18
N LYS A 242 -17.42 4.65 -2.19
CA LYS A 242 -16.21 3.91 -1.83
C LYS A 242 -15.69 3.10 -3.02
N GLN A 243 -16.57 2.41 -3.75
CA GLN A 243 -16.22 1.67 -4.96
C GLN A 243 -15.71 2.59 -6.06
N LYS A 244 -16.39 3.70 -6.36
CA LYS A 244 -15.95 4.71 -7.34
C LYS A 244 -14.57 5.27 -6.96
N ARG A 245 -14.35 5.59 -5.68
CA ARG A 245 -13.05 6.07 -5.16
C ARG A 245 -11.96 5.01 -5.31
N HIS A 246 -12.28 3.74 -5.02
CA HIS A 246 -11.36 2.63 -5.17
C HIS A 246 -10.97 2.41 -6.64
N LEU A 247 -11.94 2.40 -7.56
CA LEU A 247 -11.70 2.29 -9.00
C LEU A 247 -10.82 3.44 -9.52
N ARG A 248 -11.11 4.69 -9.12
CA ARG A 248 -10.27 5.85 -9.46
C ARG A 248 -8.82 5.65 -9.00
N ARG A 249 -8.60 5.14 -7.79
CA ARG A 249 -7.26 4.84 -7.27
C ARG A 249 -6.56 3.75 -8.08
N ILE A 250 -7.27 2.69 -8.47
CA ILE A 250 -6.71 1.61 -9.30
C ILE A 250 -6.31 2.15 -10.67
N VAL A 251 -7.20 2.88 -11.34
CA VAL A 251 -6.95 3.47 -12.66
C VAL A 251 -5.75 4.40 -12.62
N ALA A 252 -5.72 5.34 -11.66
CA ALA A 252 -4.60 6.24 -11.47
C ALA A 252 -3.27 5.51 -11.19
N LYS A 253 -3.31 4.38 -10.45
CA LYS A 253 -2.13 3.55 -10.22
C LYS A 253 -1.69 2.84 -11.50
N GLN A 254 -2.62 2.30 -12.28
CA GLN A 254 -2.32 1.63 -13.54
C GLN A 254 -1.74 2.61 -14.57
N GLU A 255 -2.28 3.82 -14.68
CA GLU A 255 -1.75 4.88 -15.54
C GLU A 255 -0.33 5.28 -15.13
N LYS A 256 -0.08 5.48 -13.84
CA LYS A 256 1.27 5.75 -13.32
C LYS A 256 2.27 4.64 -13.65
N LEU A 257 1.85 3.38 -13.57
CA LEU A 257 2.71 2.23 -13.90
C LEU A 257 3.02 2.12 -15.40
N LYS A 258 2.26 2.77 -16.29
CA LYS A 258 2.55 2.84 -17.73
C LYS A 258 3.66 3.85 -18.03
N SER A 259 3.76 4.93 -17.26
CA SER A 259 4.76 6.00 -17.51
C SER A 259 6.00 5.88 -16.62
N HIS A 260 5.83 5.47 -15.35
CA HIS A 260 6.89 5.47 -14.35
C HIS A 260 7.00 4.12 -13.63
N PRO A 261 8.23 3.70 -13.26
CA PRO A 261 8.42 2.53 -12.43
C PRO A 261 7.81 2.74 -11.04
N PRO A 262 7.41 1.64 -10.36
CA PRO A 262 7.24 1.65 -8.91
C PRO A 262 8.50 2.18 -8.22
N ARG A 263 8.36 2.82 -7.05
CA ARG A 263 9.51 3.29 -6.28
C ARG A 263 10.28 2.09 -5.71
N LEU A 264 11.40 1.77 -6.34
CA LEU A 264 12.32 0.71 -5.92
C LEU A 264 13.52 1.37 -5.22
N GLY A 265 13.37 1.66 -3.93
CA GLY A 265 14.44 2.18 -3.08
C GLY A 265 14.37 3.69 -2.77
N LYS A 266 15.52 4.24 -2.35
CA LYS A 266 15.63 5.62 -1.83
C LYS A 266 15.35 6.66 -2.91
N HIS A 267 15.94 6.50 -4.08
CA HIS A 267 15.90 7.47 -5.17
C HIS A 267 14.68 7.28 -6.07
N LYS A 268 14.14 8.39 -6.58
CA LYS A 268 13.07 8.38 -7.59
C LYS A 268 13.69 8.16 -8.96
N PHE A 269 12.95 7.53 -9.88
CA PHE A 269 13.37 7.44 -11.26
C PHE A 269 13.32 8.82 -11.91
N GLU A 270 14.44 9.22 -12.50
CA GLU A 270 14.55 10.42 -13.31
C GLU A 270 14.78 9.99 -14.77
N PRO A 271 13.91 10.45 -15.70
CA PRO A 271 14.08 10.16 -17.12
C PRO A 271 15.37 10.78 -17.64
N ALA A 272 15.96 10.12 -18.64
CA ALA A 272 17.08 10.72 -19.37
C ALA A 272 16.57 11.93 -20.16
N PRO A 273 17.37 13.01 -20.29
CA PRO A 273 17.01 14.13 -21.15
C PRO A 273 16.84 13.64 -22.58
N MET A 274 15.85 14.21 -23.27
CA MET A 274 15.56 13.90 -24.66
C MET A 274 16.78 14.17 -25.55
N GLN A 275 17.09 13.24 -26.44
CA GLN A 275 18.25 13.34 -27.32
C GLN A 275 17.81 13.92 -28.66
N VAL A 276 18.06 15.21 -28.83
CA VAL A 276 17.65 15.96 -30.03
C VAL A 276 18.87 16.69 -30.56
N LEU A 277 19.07 16.62 -31.88
CA LEU A 277 20.08 17.45 -32.54
C LEU A 277 19.61 18.90 -32.55
N LEU A 278 20.51 19.85 -32.30
CA LEU A 278 20.19 21.27 -32.46
C LEU A 278 20.09 21.62 -33.96
N SER A 279 19.40 22.71 -34.30
CA SER A 279 19.26 23.13 -35.71
C SER A 279 20.60 23.38 -36.40
N GLU A 280 21.63 23.81 -35.65
CA GLU A 280 23.00 23.99 -36.15
C GLU A 280 23.72 22.66 -36.43
N GLU A 281 23.28 21.58 -35.80
CA GLU A 281 23.91 20.25 -35.89
C GLU A 281 23.29 19.39 -36.99
N ILE A 282 22.15 19.80 -37.55
CA ILE A 282 21.50 19.13 -38.68
C ILE A 282 22.17 19.60 -39.97
N THR A 283 23.15 18.83 -40.45
CA THR A 283 23.89 19.15 -41.68
C THR A 283 23.51 18.28 -42.88
N GLY A 284 22.60 17.31 -42.70
CA GLY A 284 22.17 16.37 -43.73
C GLY A 284 23.22 15.34 -44.19
N SER A 285 24.47 15.43 -43.71
CA SER A 285 25.57 14.53 -44.06
C SER A 285 25.97 13.60 -42.90
N LEU A 286 25.87 12.28 -43.10
CA LEU A 286 26.23 11.28 -42.07
C LEU A 286 27.71 11.35 -41.64
N ARG A 287 28.59 11.91 -42.48
CA ARG A 287 30.02 12.08 -42.14
C ARG A 287 30.25 13.14 -41.07
N GLN A 288 29.29 14.05 -40.91
CA GLN A 288 29.35 15.17 -39.96
C GLN A 288 28.47 14.93 -38.73
N ILE A 289 27.85 13.75 -38.60
CA ILE A 289 27.00 13.44 -37.46
C ILE A 289 27.82 13.48 -36.17
N LYS A 290 27.40 14.31 -35.22
CA LYS A 290 27.96 14.26 -33.87
C LYS A 290 27.44 12.99 -33.20
N GLY A 291 28.35 12.20 -32.64
CA GLY A 291 27.96 10.97 -31.93
C GLY A 291 27.02 11.29 -30.77
N CYS A 292 25.78 10.78 -30.83
CA CYS A 292 24.82 10.85 -29.74
C CYS A 292 25.12 9.80 -28.65
N CYS A 293 24.22 9.65 -27.67
CA CYS A 293 24.51 8.97 -26.40
C CYS A 293 25.06 7.54 -26.53
N THR A 294 25.71 7.08 -25.45
CA THR A 294 26.07 5.69 -25.29
C THR A 294 24.83 4.81 -25.09
N LEU A 295 24.58 3.86 -26.00
CA LEU A 295 23.48 2.88 -25.92
C LEU A 295 23.39 2.18 -24.56
N ALA A 296 24.52 1.92 -23.91
CA ALA A 296 24.54 1.31 -22.58
C ALA A 296 23.80 2.15 -21.52
N LYS A 297 23.89 3.49 -21.58
CA LYS A 297 23.17 4.39 -20.66
C LYS A 297 21.67 4.36 -20.94
N ASP A 298 21.27 4.34 -22.21
CA ASP A 298 19.87 4.20 -22.60
C ASP A 298 19.28 2.86 -22.08
N ARG A 299 19.97 1.74 -22.34
CA ARG A 299 19.52 0.42 -21.86
C ARG A 299 19.46 0.35 -20.34
N PHE A 300 20.42 0.94 -19.64
CA PHE A 300 20.40 1.03 -18.18
C PHE A 300 19.19 1.83 -17.68
N LYS A 301 18.88 2.98 -18.30
CA LYS A 301 17.70 3.77 -17.98
C LYS A 301 16.39 3.06 -18.30
N SER A 302 16.33 2.28 -19.38
CA SER A 302 15.20 1.39 -19.67
C SER A 302 15.00 0.32 -18.58
N LEU A 303 16.08 -0.24 -18.02
CA LEU A 303 15.98 -1.21 -16.91
C LEU A 303 15.46 -0.56 -15.62
N GLU A 304 15.90 0.67 -15.33
CA GLU A 304 15.36 1.47 -14.22
C GLU A 304 13.88 1.80 -14.45
N LYS A 305 13.51 2.27 -15.65
CA LYS A 305 12.13 2.62 -16.01
C LYS A 305 11.17 1.44 -15.94
N ARG A 306 11.63 0.24 -16.27
CA ARG A 306 10.87 -1.01 -16.14
C ARG A 306 10.79 -1.53 -14.70
N GLY A 307 11.54 -0.95 -13.78
CA GLY A 307 11.61 -1.40 -12.39
C GLY A 307 12.33 -2.75 -12.22
N ILE A 308 13.25 -3.09 -13.14
CA ILE A 308 14.11 -4.28 -12.99
C ILE A 308 15.30 -3.94 -12.09
N ILE A 309 15.83 -2.72 -12.24
CA ILE A 309 16.95 -2.19 -11.46
C ILE A 309 16.45 -0.98 -10.66
N PRO A 310 16.83 -0.83 -9.38
CA PRO A 310 16.50 0.37 -8.60
C PRO A 310 17.28 1.60 -9.12
N PRO A 311 16.66 2.79 -9.17
CA PRO A 311 17.35 4.02 -9.53
C PRO A 311 18.54 4.30 -8.61
N SER A 312 19.71 4.56 -9.21
CA SER A 312 20.94 4.86 -8.47
C SER A 312 21.31 6.33 -8.58
N ALA A 313 21.68 6.96 -7.46
CA ALA A 313 22.28 8.28 -7.49
C ALA A 313 23.72 8.21 -8.01
N LYS A 314 24.10 9.22 -8.80
CA LYS A 314 25.50 9.42 -9.16
C LYS A 314 26.28 9.72 -7.88
N LYS A 315 27.05 8.75 -7.40
CA LYS A 315 28.02 9.01 -6.33
C LYS A 315 29.08 9.92 -6.93
N SER A 316 29.17 11.17 -6.46
CA SER A 316 30.35 11.97 -6.76
C SER A 316 31.54 11.20 -6.20
N ARG A 317 32.52 10.89 -7.05
CA ARG A 317 33.81 10.42 -6.53
C ARG A 317 34.33 11.58 -5.69
N ARG A 318 34.45 11.38 -4.38
CA ARG A 318 35.25 12.26 -3.54
C ARG A 318 36.63 12.31 -4.19
N LYS A 319 36.98 13.47 -4.73
CA LYS A 319 38.34 13.77 -5.15
C LYS A 319 39.19 13.91 -3.90
#